data_AF-A0A9P4J3R8-F1
#
_entry.id   AF-A0A9P4J3R8-F1
#
_cell.length_a   1.000
_cell.length_b   1.000
_cell.length_c   1.000
_cell.angle_alpha   90.00
_cell.angle_beta   90.00
_cell.angle_gamma   90.00
#
_symmetry.space_group_name_H-M   'P 1'
#
loop_
_entity.id
_entity.type
_entity.pdbx_description
1 polymer ?
#
loop_
_entity_poly.entity_id
_entity_poly.type
_entity_poly.pdbx_seq_one_letter_code
_entity_poly.pdbx_strand_id
1 'polypeptide(L)'
;MSDYKSTILITGGTAGIGLEAAKRIAAARPDSRIIISSRTDPSAAATTINKELGQSNVVFIPLDLTSNESVRSFCTALTSSYPAPISTLVLNAGIQVRTGISYSADGVETTFAANHVGHALLLFLLAPHLTKDARIVITSSGTHFLPEEEKTGMPAPDYTTAERLAHPDAEEEKLPGPQRYSTSKLVNMLWTLALAQHFSELGRSWTVNAFDPGLVPGTGLARDASAILRFIWKHIFPRVLPILRILSGTNNIHTPQESGANLARLATGEDVRGVTAKYFEGAEVRTSSKISFDVEKQKDLWSWTLNFVSRTPAEKDKFARFA
;
A
#
# COMPACT_ATOMS: atom_id res chain seq x y z
N MET A 1 4.49 -30.22 -5.03
CA MET A 1 3.73 -29.40 -4.06
C MET A 1 4.75 -28.51 -3.38
N SER A 2 4.51 -27.20 -3.24
CA SER A 2 5.57 -26.23 -2.89
C SER A 2 6.03 -26.39 -1.43
N ASP A 3 7.34 -26.53 -1.22
CA ASP A 3 8.02 -26.76 0.09
C ASP A 3 8.01 -25.55 1.07
N TYR A 4 7.29 -24.47 0.76
CA TYR A 4 7.27 -23.26 1.58
C TYR A 4 6.19 -23.32 2.66
N LYS A 5 6.54 -22.86 3.89
CA LYS A 5 5.62 -22.87 5.04
C LYS A 5 4.51 -21.82 4.96
N SER A 6 4.79 -20.71 4.27
CA SER A 6 3.88 -19.59 4.14
C SER A 6 4.16 -18.77 2.90
N THR A 7 3.19 -17.92 2.55
CA THR A 7 3.30 -16.93 1.48
C THR A 7 3.38 -15.52 2.08
N ILE A 8 4.15 -14.62 1.45
CA ILE A 8 4.17 -13.18 1.71
C ILE A 8 3.91 -12.46 0.39
N LEU A 9 2.87 -11.62 0.34
CA LEU A 9 2.51 -10.84 -0.85
C LEU A 9 2.97 -9.39 -0.69
N ILE A 10 3.59 -8.83 -1.74
CA ILE A 10 3.98 -7.44 -1.83
C ILE A 10 3.43 -6.84 -3.13
N THR A 11 2.45 -5.94 -3.01
CA THR A 11 2.00 -5.14 -4.16
C THR A 11 3.01 -4.03 -4.46
N GLY A 12 3.28 -3.79 -5.74
CA GLY A 12 4.32 -2.85 -6.18
C GLY A 12 5.75 -3.36 -5.92
N GLY A 13 5.94 -4.68 -5.86
CA GLY A 13 7.22 -5.32 -5.49
C GLY A 13 8.30 -5.37 -6.58
N THR A 14 8.07 -4.75 -7.74
CA THR A 14 8.98 -4.82 -8.91
C THR A 14 9.88 -3.59 -9.07
N ALA A 15 9.62 -2.50 -8.34
CA ALA A 15 10.46 -1.30 -8.38
C ALA A 15 10.47 -0.54 -7.05
N GLY A 16 11.46 0.37 -6.90
CA GLY A 16 11.53 1.31 -5.78
C GLY A 16 11.52 0.64 -4.40
N ILE A 17 10.73 1.20 -3.48
CA ILE A 17 10.62 0.73 -2.08
C ILE A 17 10.16 -0.73 -2.01
N GLY A 18 9.17 -1.11 -2.82
CA GLY A 18 8.63 -2.47 -2.83
C GLY A 18 9.64 -3.51 -3.31
N LEU A 19 10.50 -3.17 -4.29
CA LEU A 19 11.58 -4.04 -4.74
C LEU A 19 12.64 -4.27 -3.65
N GLU A 20 13.06 -3.18 -3.00
CA GLU A 20 14.04 -3.25 -1.91
C GLU A 20 13.49 -4.04 -0.70
N ALA A 21 12.20 -3.86 -0.40
CA ALA A 21 11.52 -4.67 0.61
C ALA A 21 11.46 -6.16 0.20
N ALA A 22 11.09 -6.46 -1.05
CA ALA A 22 11.01 -7.84 -1.55
C ALA A 22 12.36 -8.56 -1.48
N LYS A 23 13.46 -7.89 -1.86
CA LYS A 23 14.83 -8.41 -1.73
C LYS A 23 15.13 -8.83 -0.29
N ARG A 24 14.88 -7.93 0.66
CA ARG A 24 15.17 -8.14 2.09
C ARG A 24 14.28 -9.22 2.71
N ILE A 25 12.98 -9.22 2.37
CA ILE A 25 12.03 -10.21 2.83
C ILE A 25 12.42 -11.60 2.31
N ALA A 26 12.75 -11.73 1.03
CA ALA A 26 13.18 -13.00 0.43
C ALA A 26 14.43 -13.58 1.12
N ALA A 27 15.43 -12.72 1.36
CA ALA A 27 16.65 -13.12 2.08
C ALA A 27 16.36 -13.55 3.53
N ALA A 28 15.48 -12.84 4.25
CA ALA A 28 15.15 -13.12 5.64
C ALA A 28 14.21 -14.32 5.82
N ARG A 29 13.42 -14.67 4.80
CA ARG A 29 12.39 -15.72 4.87
C ARG A 29 12.57 -16.75 3.73
N PRO A 30 13.69 -17.50 3.71
CA PRO A 30 13.95 -18.51 2.68
C PRO A 30 12.92 -19.64 2.68
N ASP A 31 12.22 -19.87 3.79
CA ASP A 31 11.16 -20.87 3.94
C ASP A 31 9.76 -20.36 3.56
N SER A 32 9.67 -19.13 3.06
CA SER A 32 8.42 -18.51 2.59
C SER A 32 8.47 -18.21 1.10
N ARG A 33 7.32 -18.37 0.44
CA ARG A 33 7.10 -17.95 -0.95
C ARG A 33 6.85 -16.44 -0.96
N ILE A 34 7.66 -15.68 -1.69
CA ILE A 34 7.49 -14.24 -1.84
C ILE A 34 6.82 -13.95 -3.17
N ILE A 35 5.61 -13.41 -3.12
CA ILE A 35 4.87 -12.99 -4.31
C ILE A 35 5.05 -11.50 -4.44
N ILE A 36 5.67 -11.07 -5.54
CA ILE A 36 5.70 -9.67 -5.93
C ILE A 36 4.69 -9.45 -7.05
N SER A 37 3.97 -8.34 -7.02
CA SER A 37 3.00 -8.02 -8.05
C SER A 37 3.06 -6.56 -8.49
N SER A 38 2.73 -6.35 -9.76
CA SER A 38 2.55 -5.07 -10.43
C SER A 38 1.92 -5.34 -11.80
N ARG A 39 1.54 -4.29 -12.54
CA ARG A 39 0.97 -4.47 -13.89
C ARG A 39 1.93 -5.20 -14.84
N THR A 40 3.22 -4.86 -14.77
CA THR A 40 4.28 -5.48 -15.56
C THR A 40 5.56 -5.61 -14.74
N ASP A 41 6.48 -6.49 -15.16
CA ASP A 41 7.82 -6.66 -14.59
C ASP A 41 8.89 -6.60 -15.70
N PRO A 42 9.14 -5.41 -16.29
CA PRO A 42 10.09 -5.28 -17.40
C PRO A 42 11.54 -5.57 -16.98
N SER A 43 11.85 -5.50 -15.69
CA SER A 43 13.17 -5.76 -15.13
C SER A 43 13.39 -7.22 -14.72
N ALA A 44 12.39 -8.09 -14.88
CA ALA A 44 12.41 -9.45 -14.34
C ALA A 44 12.87 -9.47 -12.87
N ALA A 45 12.26 -8.63 -12.03
CA ALA A 45 12.62 -8.41 -10.64
C ALA A 45 12.67 -9.73 -9.87
N ALA A 46 11.68 -10.61 -10.01
CA ALA A 46 11.66 -11.89 -9.31
C ALA A 46 12.88 -12.76 -9.67
N THR A 47 13.19 -12.88 -10.96
CA THR A 47 14.36 -13.62 -11.46
C THR A 47 15.66 -13.00 -10.97
N THR A 48 15.75 -11.67 -10.97
CA THR A 48 16.92 -10.93 -10.50
C THR A 48 17.17 -11.17 -9.01
N ILE A 49 16.14 -11.08 -8.17
CA ILE A 49 16.24 -11.33 -6.73
C ILE A 49 16.68 -12.78 -6.47
N ASN A 50 16.02 -13.74 -7.10
CA ASN A 50 16.35 -15.15 -6.98
C ASN A 50 17.81 -15.44 -7.36
N LYS A 51 18.30 -14.84 -8.46
CA LYS A 51 19.70 -14.97 -8.89
C LYS A 51 20.68 -14.34 -7.88
N GLU A 52 20.39 -13.15 -7.37
CA GLU A 52 21.23 -12.46 -6.38
C GLU A 52 21.33 -13.25 -5.07
N LEU A 53 20.23 -13.88 -4.64
CA LEU A 53 20.17 -14.62 -3.38
C LEU A 53 20.54 -16.11 -3.50
N GLY A 54 20.68 -16.64 -4.72
CA GLY A 54 20.81 -18.08 -4.94
C GLY A 54 19.57 -18.87 -4.50
N GLN A 55 18.38 -18.28 -4.67
CA GLN A 55 17.09 -18.81 -4.23
C GLN A 55 16.12 -18.95 -5.41
N SER A 56 14.96 -19.55 -5.17
CA SER A 56 13.85 -19.67 -6.14
C SER A 56 12.50 -19.34 -5.50
N ASN A 57 12.52 -18.64 -4.37
CA ASN A 57 11.34 -18.36 -3.54
C ASN A 57 10.58 -17.10 -3.94
N VAL A 58 11.10 -16.26 -4.85
CA VAL A 58 10.38 -15.08 -5.36
C VAL A 58 9.66 -15.39 -6.67
N VAL A 59 8.40 -15.00 -6.77
CA VAL A 59 7.56 -15.16 -7.97
C VAL A 59 6.89 -13.84 -8.29
N PHE A 60 6.86 -13.49 -9.58
CA PHE A 60 6.04 -12.40 -10.09
C PHE A 60 4.68 -12.92 -10.56
N ILE A 61 3.60 -12.23 -10.16
CA ILE A 61 2.26 -12.43 -10.71
C ILE A 61 1.70 -11.05 -11.08
N PRO A 62 1.20 -10.84 -12.31
CA PRO A 62 0.69 -9.56 -12.75
C PRO A 62 -0.59 -9.18 -11.98
N LEU A 63 -0.66 -7.91 -11.56
CA LEU A 63 -1.80 -7.35 -10.83
C LEU A 63 -2.03 -5.91 -11.25
N ASP A 64 -3.24 -5.61 -11.70
CA ASP A 64 -3.72 -4.24 -11.86
C ASP A 64 -4.76 -3.90 -10.78
N LEU A 65 -4.38 -3.01 -9.86
CA LEU A 65 -5.26 -2.57 -8.77
C LEU A 65 -6.38 -1.63 -9.24
N THR A 66 -6.34 -1.13 -10.48
CA THR A 66 -7.42 -0.32 -11.05
C THR A 66 -8.49 -1.15 -11.77
N SER A 67 -8.50 -2.47 -11.57
CA SER A 67 -9.50 -3.38 -12.13
C SER A 67 -9.87 -4.46 -11.13
N ASN A 68 -11.12 -4.46 -10.66
CA ASN A 68 -11.63 -5.48 -9.74
C ASN A 68 -11.54 -6.90 -10.34
N GLU A 69 -11.71 -7.02 -11.65
CA GLU A 69 -11.53 -8.30 -12.36
C GLU A 69 -10.06 -8.76 -12.34
N SER A 70 -9.11 -7.84 -12.54
CA SER A 70 -7.68 -8.16 -12.40
C SER A 70 -7.34 -8.63 -10.99
N VAL A 71 -7.85 -7.95 -9.95
CA VAL A 71 -7.65 -8.35 -8.55
C VAL A 71 -8.21 -9.75 -8.28
N ARG A 72 -9.41 -10.05 -8.77
CA ARG A 72 -10.04 -11.38 -8.60
C ARG A 72 -9.30 -12.49 -9.33
N SER A 73 -8.90 -12.23 -10.57
CA SER A 73 -8.07 -13.14 -11.36
C SER A 73 -6.71 -13.39 -10.69
N PHE A 74 -6.09 -12.35 -10.16
CA PHE A 74 -4.85 -12.44 -9.38
C PHE A 74 -5.02 -13.33 -8.14
N CYS A 75 -6.06 -13.09 -7.32
CA CYS A 75 -6.31 -13.90 -6.13
C CYS A 75 -6.51 -15.37 -6.48
N THR A 76 -7.27 -15.65 -7.54
CA THR A 76 -7.50 -17.03 -8.03
C THR A 76 -6.20 -17.69 -8.47
N ALA A 77 -5.37 -16.99 -9.26
CA ALA A 77 -4.09 -17.50 -9.73
C ALA A 77 -3.11 -17.75 -8.58
N LEU A 78 -3.04 -16.83 -7.61
CA LEU A 78 -2.22 -16.93 -6.42
C LEU A 78 -2.61 -18.15 -5.58
N THR A 79 -3.87 -18.26 -5.17
CA THR A 79 -4.31 -19.30 -4.22
C THR A 79 -4.33 -20.69 -4.87
N SER A 80 -4.56 -20.78 -6.19
CA SER A 80 -4.49 -22.05 -6.93
C SER A 80 -3.05 -22.55 -7.12
N SER A 81 -2.11 -21.63 -7.39
CA SER A 81 -0.72 -21.99 -7.69
C SER A 81 0.16 -22.11 -6.45
N TYR A 82 -0.17 -21.36 -5.38
CA TYR A 82 0.62 -21.23 -4.16
C TYR A 82 -0.27 -21.40 -2.92
N PRO A 83 -0.69 -22.64 -2.59
CA PRO A 83 -1.69 -22.90 -1.56
C PRO A 83 -1.18 -22.72 -0.12
N ALA A 84 0.12 -22.45 0.08
CA ALA A 84 0.66 -22.17 1.40
C ALA A 84 -0.02 -20.92 2.00
N PRO A 85 -0.40 -20.95 3.29
CA PRO A 85 -1.19 -19.87 3.88
C PRO A 85 -0.41 -18.56 3.88
N ILE A 86 -1.13 -17.46 3.69
CA ILE A 86 -0.54 -16.14 3.54
C ILE A 86 -0.30 -15.55 4.93
N SER A 87 0.97 -15.38 5.27
CA SER A 87 1.39 -14.86 6.57
C SER A 87 1.45 -13.34 6.62
N THR A 88 1.65 -12.69 5.47
CA THR A 88 1.81 -11.24 5.40
C THR A 88 1.33 -10.67 4.08
N LEU A 89 0.56 -9.58 4.16
CA LEU A 89 0.14 -8.74 3.05
C LEU A 89 0.81 -7.38 3.18
N VAL A 90 1.66 -7.03 2.21
CA VAL A 90 2.28 -5.71 2.09
C VAL A 90 1.57 -4.96 0.96
N LEU A 91 0.55 -4.19 1.33
CA LEU A 91 -0.29 -3.39 0.46
C LEU A 91 0.42 -2.05 0.15
N ASN A 92 1.49 -2.14 -0.63
CA ASN A 92 2.44 -1.07 -0.85
C ASN A 92 2.24 -0.28 -2.15
N ALA A 93 1.67 -0.91 -3.19
CA ALA A 93 1.46 -0.24 -4.46
C ALA A 93 0.65 1.04 -4.32
N GLY A 94 1.01 2.06 -5.09
CA GLY A 94 0.22 3.27 -5.16
C GLY A 94 0.64 4.12 -6.34
N ILE A 95 -0.29 4.95 -6.80
CA ILE A 95 -0.10 5.89 -7.89
C ILE A 95 -0.56 7.28 -7.48
N GLN A 96 -0.19 8.25 -8.29
CA GLN A 96 -0.67 9.61 -8.22
C GLN A 96 -0.94 10.07 -9.65
N VAL A 97 -2.21 10.24 -10.01
CA VAL A 97 -2.57 10.90 -11.28
C VAL A 97 -2.42 12.40 -11.07
N ARG A 98 -1.42 13.01 -11.73
CA ARG A 98 -1.03 14.40 -11.41
C ARG A 98 -1.86 15.46 -12.12
N THR A 99 -2.34 15.16 -13.32
CA THR A 99 -3.03 16.13 -14.19
C THR A 99 -4.35 15.55 -14.66
N GLY A 100 -5.41 16.37 -14.56
CA GLY A 100 -6.76 15.96 -14.90
C GLY A 100 -7.35 14.95 -13.92
N ILE A 101 -8.49 14.38 -14.30
CA ILE A 101 -9.11 13.24 -13.63
C ILE A 101 -9.09 12.04 -14.57
N SER A 102 -8.95 10.84 -14.02
CA SER A 102 -9.10 9.61 -14.78
C SER A 102 -9.89 8.60 -13.96
N TYR A 103 -10.60 7.73 -14.65
CA TYR A 103 -11.44 6.69 -14.06
C TYR A 103 -10.87 5.31 -14.36
N SER A 104 -11.00 4.42 -13.38
CA SER A 104 -10.62 3.01 -13.48
C SER A 104 -11.58 2.25 -14.39
N ALA A 105 -11.27 0.98 -14.68
CA ALA A 105 -12.17 0.11 -15.45
C ALA A 105 -13.53 -0.11 -14.75
N ASP A 106 -13.57 0.10 -13.43
CA ASP A 106 -14.76 -0.05 -12.58
C ASP A 106 -15.48 1.29 -12.35
N GLY A 107 -15.08 2.36 -13.04
CA GLY A 107 -15.78 3.65 -13.02
C GLY A 107 -15.43 4.58 -11.86
N VAL A 108 -14.41 4.27 -11.06
CA VAL A 108 -14.02 5.09 -9.89
C VAL A 108 -12.72 5.85 -10.14
N GLU A 109 -12.53 7.00 -9.48
CA GLU A 109 -11.32 7.81 -9.62
C GLU A 109 -10.05 6.96 -9.45
N THR A 110 -9.12 7.09 -10.39
CA THR A 110 -8.02 6.13 -10.59
C THR A 110 -7.06 6.05 -9.39
N THR A 111 -6.78 7.17 -8.72
CA THR A 111 -5.91 7.20 -7.54
C THR A 111 -6.56 6.47 -6.37
N PHE A 112 -7.85 6.72 -6.11
CA PHE A 112 -8.65 6.02 -5.12
C PHE A 112 -8.80 4.53 -5.44
N ALA A 113 -9.02 4.20 -6.72
CA ALA A 113 -9.10 2.84 -7.23
C ALA A 113 -7.85 2.03 -6.85
N ALA A 114 -6.68 2.52 -7.25
CA ALA A 114 -5.41 1.82 -7.07
C ALA A 114 -4.94 1.79 -5.62
N ASN A 115 -5.04 2.93 -4.92
CA ASN A 115 -4.42 3.07 -3.60
C ASN A 115 -5.26 2.43 -2.50
N HIS A 116 -6.59 2.38 -2.68
CA HIS A 116 -7.55 1.88 -1.68
C HIS A 116 -8.41 0.72 -2.21
N VAL A 117 -9.27 0.96 -3.20
CA VAL A 117 -10.34 0.00 -3.59
C VAL A 117 -9.77 -1.37 -3.98
N GLY A 118 -8.77 -1.40 -4.86
CA GLY A 118 -8.12 -2.63 -5.30
C GLY A 118 -7.43 -3.36 -4.14
N HIS A 119 -6.83 -2.63 -3.20
CA HIS A 119 -6.19 -3.20 -2.01
C HIS A 119 -7.21 -3.76 -1.00
N ALA A 120 -8.34 -3.08 -0.81
CA ALA A 120 -9.42 -3.57 0.04
C ALA A 120 -10.02 -4.86 -0.52
N LEU A 121 -10.32 -4.90 -1.82
CA LEU A 121 -10.80 -6.12 -2.49
C LEU A 121 -9.78 -7.26 -2.40
N LEU A 122 -8.49 -6.95 -2.61
CA LEU A 122 -7.40 -7.93 -2.48
C LEU A 122 -7.37 -8.54 -1.07
N LEU A 123 -7.47 -7.72 -0.02
CA LEU A 123 -7.53 -8.20 1.36
C LEU A 123 -8.76 -9.08 1.60
N PHE A 124 -9.95 -8.64 1.18
CA PHE A 124 -11.18 -9.42 1.38
C PHE A 124 -11.14 -10.79 0.71
N LEU A 125 -10.64 -10.87 -0.52
CA LEU A 125 -10.53 -12.12 -1.27
C LEU A 125 -9.46 -13.07 -0.70
N LEU A 126 -8.38 -12.53 -0.14
CA LEU A 126 -7.29 -13.32 0.42
C LEU A 126 -7.51 -13.67 1.90
N ALA A 127 -8.47 -13.02 2.58
CA ALA A 127 -8.78 -13.23 3.98
C ALA A 127 -8.97 -14.72 4.38
N PRO A 128 -9.68 -15.56 3.61
CA PRO A 128 -9.83 -16.99 3.94
C PRO A 128 -8.52 -17.79 3.87
N HIS A 129 -7.50 -17.25 3.21
CA HIS A 129 -6.20 -17.88 3.00
C HIS A 129 -5.10 -17.34 3.94
N LEU A 130 -5.43 -16.39 4.80
CA LEU A 130 -4.50 -15.82 5.76
C LEU A 130 -4.21 -16.81 6.91
N THR A 131 -2.99 -16.76 7.44
CA THR A 131 -2.68 -17.45 8.71
C THR A 131 -3.46 -16.85 9.87
N LYS A 132 -3.54 -17.56 11.00
CA LYS A 132 -4.21 -17.07 12.22
C LYS A 132 -3.65 -15.73 12.73
N ASP A 133 -2.34 -15.54 12.60
CA ASP A 133 -1.60 -14.37 13.09
C ASP A 133 -1.08 -13.49 11.93
N ALA A 134 -1.86 -13.39 10.84
CA ALA A 134 -1.44 -12.67 9.64
C ALA A 134 -1.15 -11.18 9.92
N ARG A 135 -0.17 -10.65 9.20
CA ARG A 135 0.25 -9.25 9.26
C ARG A 135 -0.15 -8.50 8.01
N ILE A 136 -0.75 -7.33 8.17
CA ILE A 136 -1.10 -6.44 7.08
C ILE A 136 -0.32 -5.13 7.27
N VAL A 137 0.38 -4.70 6.22
CA VAL A 137 1.08 -3.41 6.20
C VAL A 137 0.52 -2.61 5.03
N ILE A 138 0.03 -1.40 5.29
CA ILE A 138 -0.56 -0.52 4.29
C ILE A 138 0.33 0.70 4.10
N THR A 139 0.84 0.93 2.89
CA THR A 139 1.70 2.10 2.64
C THR A 139 0.87 3.37 2.54
N SER A 140 0.97 4.22 3.57
CA SER A 140 0.43 5.58 3.62
C SER A 140 1.50 6.61 3.20
N SER A 141 1.44 7.83 3.70
CA SER A 141 2.45 8.88 3.60
C SER A 141 2.14 10.02 4.59
N GLY A 142 3.13 10.78 5.04
CA GLY A 142 2.93 12.02 5.81
C GLY A 142 1.99 13.03 5.14
N THR A 143 1.73 12.95 3.83
CA THR A 143 0.76 13.81 3.13
C THR A 143 -0.69 13.66 3.62
N HIS A 144 -0.97 12.69 4.49
CA HIS A 144 -2.27 12.52 5.15
C HIS A 144 -2.53 13.50 6.31
N PHE A 145 -1.52 14.26 6.74
CA PHE A 145 -1.65 15.32 7.75
C PHE A 145 -2.21 16.60 7.15
N LEU A 146 -2.97 17.35 7.96
CA LEU A 146 -3.30 18.73 7.64
C LEU A 146 -2.07 19.64 7.82
N PRO A 147 -1.98 20.78 7.11
CA PRO A 147 -0.83 21.68 7.18
C PRO A 147 -0.52 22.24 8.59
N GLU A 148 -1.53 22.34 9.46
CA GLU A 148 -1.38 22.74 10.86
C GLU A 148 -0.78 21.63 11.75
N GLU A 149 -0.85 20.37 11.32
CA GLU A 149 -0.25 19.23 12.03
C GLU A 149 1.18 18.98 11.51
N GLU A 150 1.35 18.95 10.18
CA GLU A 150 2.64 18.72 9.54
C GLU A 150 2.76 19.42 8.19
N LYS A 151 3.84 20.19 8.01
CA LYS A 151 4.11 20.92 6.76
C LYS A 151 4.84 20.02 5.77
N THR A 152 4.09 19.31 4.94
CA THR A 152 4.64 18.40 3.92
C THR A 152 4.95 19.09 2.59
N GLY A 153 4.41 20.30 2.36
CA GLY A 153 4.47 20.99 1.07
C GLY A 153 3.49 20.45 0.02
N MET A 154 2.68 19.45 0.37
CA MET A 154 1.60 18.92 -0.47
C MET A 154 0.26 19.58 -0.09
N PRO A 155 -0.71 19.67 -1.02
CA PRO A 155 -2.06 20.11 -0.67
C PRO A 155 -2.67 19.24 0.43
N ALA A 156 -3.45 19.86 1.31
CA ALA A 156 -4.11 19.18 2.42
C ALA A 156 -5.07 18.09 1.92
N PRO A 157 -5.14 16.92 2.58
CA PRO A 157 -6.16 15.94 2.25
C PRO A 157 -7.56 16.52 2.44
N ASP A 158 -8.47 16.14 1.56
CA ASP A 158 -9.87 16.55 1.57
C ASP A 158 -10.75 15.30 1.44
N TYR A 159 -11.13 14.73 2.59
CA TYR A 159 -12.06 13.60 2.64
C TYR A 159 -13.44 14.12 3.01
N THR A 160 -14.38 14.01 2.07
CA THR A 160 -15.80 14.29 2.26
C THR A 160 -16.57 13.00 2.54
N THR A 161 -16.76 12.17 1.51
CA THR A 161 -17.28 10.80 1.60
C THR A 161 -16.57 9.89 0.60
N ALA A 162 -16.59 8.58 0.83
CA ALA A 162 -16.00 7.62 -0.10
C ALA A 162 -16.66 7.68 -1.49
N GLU A 163 -17.96 7.94 -1.57
CA GLU A 163 -18.69 8.12 -2.84
C GLU A 163 -18.14 9.32 -3.62
N ARG A 164 -17.84 10.43 -2.95
CA ARG A 164 -17.30 11.64 -3.58
C ARG A 164 -15.84 11.47 -4.02
N LEU A 165 -15.09 10.63 -3.32
CA LEU A 165 -13.75 10.24 -3.78
C LEU A 165 -13.81 9.32 -5.00
N ALA A 166 -14.78 8.41 -5.05
CA ALA A 166 -14.95 7.47 -6.15
C ALA A 166 -15.54 8.13 -7.40
N HIS A 167 -16.59 8.93 -7.22
CA HIS A 167 -17.37 9.61 -8.24
C HIS A 167 -17.47 11.11 -7.88
N PRO A 168 -16.37 11.85 -8.05
CA PRO A 168 -16.35 13.29 -7.75
C PRO A 168 -17.31 14.06 -8.64
N ASP A 169 -17.89 15.14 -8.12
CA ASP A 169 -18.65 16.06 -8.97
C ASP A 169 -17.76 17.03 -9.75
N ALA A 170 -18.39 17.87 -10.57
CA ALA A 170 -17.69 18.83 -11.43
C ALA A 170 -16.73 19.77 -10.67
N GLU A 171 -16.95 20.07 -9.39
CA GLU A 171 -16.00 20.89 -8.61
C GLU A 171 -14.85 20.05 -8.06
N GLU A 172 -15.13 18.84 -7.58
CA GLU A 172 -14.10 17.91 -7.11
C GLU A 172 -13.20 17.36 -8.23
N GLU A 173 -13.73 17.25 -9.45
CA GLU A 173 -12.95 16.94 -10.64
C GLU A 173 -11.88 18.00 -10.95
N LYS A 174 -12.05 19.22 -10.44
CA LYS A 174 -11.05 20.30 -10.56
C LYS A 174 -9.98 20.23 -9.46
N LEU A 175 -10.16 19.40 -8.43
CA LEU A 175 -9.14 19.26 -7.38
C LEU A 175 -7.80 18.82 -7.98
N PRO A 176 -6.67 19.39 -7.52
CA PRO A 176 -5.36 18.98 -8.00
C PRO A 176 -5.10 17.49 -7.73
N GLY A 177 -4.47 16.80 -8.68
CA GLY A 177 -4.03 15.42 -8.50
C GLY A 177 -3.20 15.15 -7.23
N PRO A 178 -2.25 16.04 -6.83
CA PRO A 178 -1.58 15.95 -5.54
C PRO A 178 -2.52 15.95 -4.33
N GLN A 179 -3.62 16.68 -4.38
CA GLN A 179 -4.61 16.70 -3.29
C GLN A 179 -5.35 15.38 -3.19
N ARG A 180 -5.79 14.79 -4.32
CA ARG A 180 -6.39 13.45 -4.34
C ARG A 180 -5.45 12.38 -3.82
N TYR A 181 -4.16 12.51 -4.13
CA TYR A 181 -3.14 11.64 -3.54
C TYR A 181 -3.06 11.81 -2.03
N SER A 182 -2.93 13.04 -1.51
CA SER A 182 -2.97 13.31 -0.07
C SER A 182 -4.21 12.69 0.58
N THR A 183 -5.39 12.89 -0.01
CA THR A 183 -6.64 12.26 0.44
C THR A 183 -6.55 10.74 0.43
N SER A 184 -6.02 10.12 -0.63
CA SER A 184 -5.86 8.65 -0.70
C SER A 184 -4.92 8.10 0.39
N LYS A 185 -3.96 8.91 0.87
CA LYS A 185 -3.08 8.52 1.99
C LYS A 185 -3.78 8.67 3.34
N LEU A 186 -4.66 9.66 3.49
CA LEU A 186 -5.59 9.72 4.60
C LEU A 186 -6.57 8.54 4.61
N VAL A 187 -7.10 8.15 3.44
CA VAL A 187 -7.93 6.94 3.28
C VAL A 187 -7.19 5.70 3.77
N ASN A 188 -5.91 5.51 3.41
CA ASN A 188 -5.13 4.37 3.90
C ASN A 188 -5.00 4.35 5.43
N MET A 189 -4.94 5.52 6.08
CA MET A 189 -4.95 5.62 7.55
C MET A 189 -6.33 5.32 8.15
N LEU A 190 -7.40 5.90 7.60
CA LEU A 190 -8.78 5.60 8.02
C LEU A 190 -9.05 4.09 7.92
N TRP A 191 -8.65 3.49 6.80
CA TRP A 191 -8.79 2.06 6.53
C TRP A 191 -7.97 1.20 7.50
N THR A 192 -6.74 1.60 7.83
CA THR A 192 -5.89 0.90 8.81
C THR A 192 -6.57 0.82 10.17
N LEU A 193 -7.14 1.94 10.65
CA LEU A 193 -7.81 1.99 11.95
C LEU A 193 -9.14 1.22 11.94
N ALA A 194 -9.94 1.37 10.88
CA ALA A 194 -11.18 0.62 10.71
C ALA A 194 -10.93 -0.91 10.69
N LEU A 195 -9.92 -1.37 9.93
CA LEU A 195 -9.54 -2.77 9.89
C LEU A 195 -9.12 -3.30 11.26
N ALA A 196 -8.29 -2.56 11.99
CA ALA A 196 -7.84 -2.98 13.31
C ALA A 196 -9.02 -3.14 14.28
N GLN A 197 -9.99 -2.21 14.23
CA GLN A 197 -11.22 -2.31 15.01
C GLN A 197 -12.03 -3.56 14.61
N HIS A 198 -12.28 -3.77 13.32
CA HIS A 198 -13.05 -4.93 12.85
C HIS A 198 -12.37 -6.27 13.16
N PHE A 199 -11.06 -6.36 13.05
CA PHE A 199 -10.32 -7.57 13.45
C PHE A 199 -10.50 -7.85 14.95
N SER A 200 -10.42 -6.82 15.79
CA SER A 200 -10.65 -6.94 17.22
C SER A 200 -12.08 -7.40 17.54
N GLU A 201 -13.09 -6.79 16.91
CA GLU A 201 -14.51 -7.14 17.10
C GLU A 201 -14.83 -8.58 16.69
N LEU A 202 -14.14 -9.09 15.66
CA LEU A 202 -14.27 -10.47 15.19
C LEU A 202 -13.36 -11.46 15.93
N GLY A 203 -12.59 -11.01 16.93
CA GLY A 203 -11.66 -11.86 17.68
C GLY A 203 -10.51 -12.41 16.84
N ARG A 204 -10.14 -11.75 15.73
CA ARG A 204 -9.02 -12.13 14.88
C ARG A 204 -7.71 -11.63 15.49
N SER A 205 -6.67 -12.47 15.45
CA SER A 205 -5.31 -12.12 15.89
C SER A 205 -4.50 -11.41 14.79
N TRP A 206 -5.16 -10.98 13.71
CA TRP A 206 -4.54 -10.27 12.61
C TRP A 206 -4.13 -8.87 13.05
N THR A 207 -3.01 -8.41 12.51
CA THR A 207 -2.47 -7.07 12.78
C THR A 207 -2.51 -6.24 11.52
N VAL A 208 -2.77 -4.93 11.66
CA VAL A 208 -2.69 -3.98 10.55
C VAL A 208 -2.01 -2.70 11.00
N ASN A 209 -1.00 -2.27 10.25
CA ASN A 209 -0.29 -1.02 10.51
C ASN A 209 -0.11 -0.24 9.21
N ALA A 210 -0.04 1.08 9.34
CA ALA A 210 0.26 1.96 8.25
C ALA A 210 1.75 2.33 8.24
N PHE A 211 2.32 2.43 7.05
CA PHE A 211 3.72 2.77 6.83
C PHE A 211 3.86 4.03 5.99
N ASP A 212 4.54 5.04 6.49
CA ASP A 212 5.06 6.16 5.72
C ASP A 212 6.53 5.92 5.37
N PRO A 213 6.85 5.79 4.06
CA PRO A 213 8.22 5.66 3.61
C PRO A 213 9.02 6.96 3.68
N GLY A 214 8.38 8.08 4.01
CA GLY A 214 8.94 9.41 3.93
C GLY A 214 9.09 9.91 2.50
N LEU A 215 9.77 11.05 2.34
CA LEU A 215 10.13 11.55 1.03
C LEU A 215 11.26 10.69 0.46
N VAL A 216 10.95 9.90 -0.56
CA VAL A 216 11.92 9.00 -1.22
C VAL A 216 12.18 9.43 -2.67
N PRO A 217 13.25 10.23 -2.91
CA PRO A 217 13.63 10.60 -4.27
C PRO A 217 14.01 9.39 -5.11
N GLY A 218 13.63 9.42 -6.40
CA GLY A 218 13.94 8.36 -7.37
C GLY A 218 12.96 7.19 -7.39
N THR A 219 11.84 7.25 -6.67
CA THR A 219 10.75 6.28 -6.81
C THR A 219 9.91 6.53 -8.07
N GLY A 220 9.26 5.48 -8.57
CA GLY A 220 8.36 5.55 -9.72
C GLY A 220 7.09 6.38 -9.49
N LEU A 221 6.85 6.91 -8.29
CA LEU A 221 5.68 7.75 -7.99
C LEU A 221 5.68 9.06 -8.80
N ALA A 222 6.85 9.56 -9.20
CA ALA A 222 7.02 10.74 -10.02
C ALA A 222 7.15 10.44 -11.53
N ARG A 223 6.66 9.28 -12.02
CA ARG A 223 6.86 8.83 -13.42
C ARG A 223 6.36 9.83 -14.46
N ASP A 224 5.34 10.61 -14.13
CA ASP A 224 4.73 11.61 -15.01
C ASP A 224 5.40 13.00 -14.90
N ALA A 225 6.55 13.11 -14.21
CA ALA A 225 7.43 14.28 -14.19
C ALA A 225 8.03 14.57 -15.57
N SER A 226 8.21 15.85 -15.90
CA SER A 226 8.88 16.27 -17.14
C SER A 226 10.29 15.64 -17.20
N ALA A 227 10.79 15.37 -18.41
CA ALA A 227 12.06 14.66 -18.61
C ALA A 227 13.26 15.35 -17.95
N ILE A 228 13.25 16.69 -17.90
CA ILE A 228 14.24 17.53 -17.19
C ILE A 228 14.17 17.32 -15.68
N LEU A 229 12.96 17.26 -15.12
CA LEU A 229 12.77 17.01 -13.68
C LEU A 229 13.19 15.59 -13.31
N ARG A 230 12.98 14.59 -14.19
CA ARG A 230 13.51 13.22 -14.03
C ARG A 230 15.03 13.17 -14.02
N PHE A 231 15.71 13.95 -14.85
CA PHE A 231 17.17 14.04 -14.89
C PHE A 231 17.74 14.66 -13.61
N ILE A 232 17.16 15.79 -13.17
CA ILE A 232 17.53 16.46 -11.92
C ILE A 232 17.27 15.54 -10.71
N TRP A 233 16.13 14.85 -10.69
CA TRP A 233 15.76 13.89 -9.65
C TRP A 233 16.70 12.69 -9.57
N LYS A 234 17.16 12.16 -10.70
CA LYS A 234 17.97 10.94 -10.76
C LYS A 234 19.46 11.20 -10.52
N HIS A 235 19.98 12.37 -10.92
CA HIS A 235 21.43 12.62 -10.92
C HIS A 235 21.89 13.76 -10.02
N ILE A 236 21.02 14.70 -9.66
CA ILE A 236 21.39 15.86 -8.84
C ILE A 236 20.87 15.68 -7.41
N PHE A 237 19.59 15.31 -7.24
CA PHE A 237 18.93 15.19 -5.94
C PHE A 237 19.60 14.24 -4.93
N PRO A 238 20.10 13.04 -5.30
CA PRO A 238 20.80 12.16 -4.36
C PRO A 238 22.08 12.78 -3.77
N ARG A 239 22.71 13.72 -4.50
CA ARG A 239 23.92 14.42 -4.06
C ARG A 239 23.61 15.60 -3.13
N VAL A 240 22.42 16.19 -3.22
CA VAL A 240 21.93 17.25 -2.31
C VAL A 240 21.04 16.72 -1.18
N LEU A 241 20.72 15.43 -1.15
CA LEU A 241 19.91 14.79 -0.10
C LEU A 241 20.39 15.07 1.34
N PRO A 242 21.71 15.01 1.65
CA PRO A 242 22.21 15.33 2.99
C PRO A 242 21.98 16.81 3.35
N ILE A 243 22.13 17.69 2.36
CA ILE A 243 21.94 19.14 2.51
C ILE A 243 20.44 19.45 2.68
N LEU A 244 19.56 18.77 1.94
CA LEU A 244 18.10 18.90 2.08
C LEU A 244 17.61 18.40 3.44
N ARG A 245 18.12 17.28 3.97
CA ARG A 245 17.82 16.81 5.34
C ARG A 245 18.18 17.88 6.39
N ILE A 246 19.31 18.56 6.20
CA ILE A 246 19.77 19.65 7.08
C ILE A 246 18.92 20.92 6.91
N LEU A 247 18.59 21.32 5.68
CA LEU A 247 17.89 22.58 5.37
C LEU A 247 16.37 22.53 5.56
N SER A 248 15.75 21.36 5.35
CA SER A 248 14.29 21.18 5.52
C SER A 248 13.87 20.97 6.96
N GLY A 249 14.82 20.68 7.87
CA GLY A 249 14.53 20.39 9.27
C GLY A 249 13.72 19.10 9.49
N THR A 250 13.60 18.24 8.47
CA THR A 250 12.89 16.96 8.56
C THR A 250 13.85 15.78 8.41
N ASN A 251 13.71 14.79 9.29
CA ASN A 251 14.46 13.53 9.23
C ASN A 251 13.76 12.48 8.35
N ASN A 252 12.56 12.77 7.86
CA ASN A 252 11.69 11.86 7.09
C ASN A 252 11.97 11.91 5.57
N ILE A 253 13.26 11.96 5.20
CA ILE A 253 13.72 11.83 3.81
C ILE A 253 14.56 10.56 3.77
N HIS A 254 14.20 9.59 2.94
CA HIS A 254 14.85 8.28 2.91
C HIS A 254 15.28 7.88 1.51
N THR A 255 16.28 7.00 1.45
CA THR A 255 16.59 6.27 0.21
C THR A 255 15.58 5.13 0.01
N PRO A 256 15.41 4.61 -1.23
CA PRO A 256 14.62 3.41 -1.46
C PRO A 256 15.09 2.22 -0.61
N GLN A 257 16.41 2.09 -0.38
CA GLN A 257 17.00 1.01 0.42
C GLN A 257 16.66 1.13 1.91
N GLU A 258 16.71 2.34 2.49
CA GLU A 258 16.31 2.62 3.87
C GLU A 258 14.81 2.35 4.07
N SER A 259 13.97 2.88 3.17
CA SER A 259 12.52 2.71 3.24
C SER A 259 12.10 1.26 3.02
N GLY A 260 12.74 0.56 2.06
CA GLY A 260 12.53 -0.86 1.82
C GLY A 260 12.95 -1.72 3.00
N ALA A 261 14.00 -1.32 3.74
CA ALA A 261 14.38 -1.99 4.99
C ALA A 261 13.32 -1.84 6.08
N ASN A 262 12.78 -0.63 6.26
CA ASN A 262 11.70 -0.38 7.22
C ASN A 262 10.42 -1.13 6.84
N LEU A 263 10.04 -1.13 5.55
CA LEU A 263 8.90 -1.90 5.07
C LEU A 263 9.09 -3.41 5.27
N ALA A 264 10.29 -3.94 4.99
CA ALA A 264 10.62 -5.34 5.25
C ALA A 264 10.56 -5.69 6.75
N ARG A 265 11.06 -4.79 7.61
CA ARG A 265 10.96 -4.91 9.07
C ARG A 265 9.51 -4.96 9.53
N LEU A 266 8.63 -4.10 9.02
CA LEU A 266 7.19 -4.16 9.34
C LEU A 266 6.54 -5.46 8.87
N ALA A 267 6.96 -5.97 7.71
CA ALA A 267 6.45 -7.21 7.18
C ALA A 267 6.87 -8.45 8.01
N THR A 268 8.13 -8.53 8.47
CA THR A 268 8.69 -9.79 8.99
C THR A 268 9.41 -9.70 10.33
N GLY A 269 9.67 -8.50 10.86
CA GLY A 269 10.42 -8.28 12.11
C GLY A 269 9.70 -8.81 13.34
N GLU A 270 10.43 -9.42 14.27
CA GLU A 270 9.82 -9.98 15.49
C GLU A 270 9.44 -8.90 16.50
N ASP A 271 10.17 -7.79 16.52
CA ASP A 271 9.96 -6.70 17.47
C ASP A 271 8.67 -5.88 17.20
N VAL A 272 8.10 -6.04 16.00
CA VAL A 272 6.79 -5.46 15.62
C VAL A 272 5.68 -6.52 15.59
N ARG A 273 5.96 -7.75 16.04
CA ARG A 273 4.95 -8.81 16.12
C ARG A 273 3.84 -8.42 17.11
N GLY A 274 2.59 -8.61 16.68
CA GLY A 274 1.43 -8.29 17.52
C GLY A 274 1.12 -6.79 17.62
N VAL A 275 1.97 -5.91 17.07
CA VAL A 275 1.70 -4.48 16.98
C VAL A 275 0.61 -4.26 15.94
N THR A 276 -0.43 -3.50 16.29
CA THR A 276 -1.56 -3.19 15.40
C THR A 276 -2.04 -1.76 15.63
N ALA A 277 -2.75 -1.20 14.65
CA ALA A 277 -3.31 0.14 14.65
C ALA A 277 -2.26 1.25 14.84
N LYS A 278 -1.03 1.06 14.35
CA LYS A 278 0.04 2.07 14.42
C LYS A 278 0.36 2.68 13.06
N TYR A 279 0.78 3.94 13.10
CA TYR A 279 1.40 4.64 11.98
C TYR A 279 2.91 4.67 12.22
N PHE A 280 3.66 4.07 11.29
CA PHE A 280 5.11 4.05 11.32
C PHE A 280 5.66 5.05 10.32
N GLU A 281 6.41 6.03 10.78
CA GLU A 281 7.21 6.90 9.95
C GLU A 281 8.64 6.35 9.91
N GLY A 282 8.99 5.72 8.79
CA GLY A 282 10.21 4.92 8.73
C GLY A 282 10.19 3.81 9.78
N ALA A 283 11.06 3.92 10.79
CA ALA A 283 11.17 2.93 11.87
C ALA A 283 10.37 3.29 13.13
N GLU A 284 9.92 4.54 13.27
CA GLU A 284 9.36 5.09 14.50
C GLU A 284 7.83 5.08 14.48
N VAL A 285 7.22 4.79 15.62
CA VAL A 285 5.76 4.92 15.78
C VAL A 285 5.42 6.38 16.05
N ARG A 286 4.50 6.93 15.26
CA ARG A 286 3.94 8.27 15.46
C ARG A 286 2.42 8.22 15.55
N THR A 287 1.83 9.26 16.13
CA THR A 287 0.37 9.46 16.05
C THR A 287 0.06 10.00 14.66
N SER A 288 -0.90 9.37 13.97
CA SER A 288 -1.40 9.83 12.66
C SER A 288 -2.26 11.09 12.78
N SER A 289 -2.69 11.65 11.64
CA SER A 289 -3.50 12.86 11.62
C SER A 289 -4.80 12.75 12.42
N LYS A 290 -5.27 13.87 12.98
CA LYS A 290 -6.52 13.90 13.76
C LYS A 290 -7.71 13.36 12.98
N ILE A 291 -7.79 13.64 11.68
CA ILE A 291 -8.89 13.17 10.83
C ILE A 291 -8.93 11.65 10.75
N SER A 292 -7.78 10.94 10.83
CA SER A 292 -7.80 9.48 10.73
C SER A 292 -8.56 8.83 11.90
N PHE A 293 -8.72 9.50 13.04
CA PHE A 293 -9.49 9.02 14.18
C PHE A 293 -10.99 9.36 14.12
N ASP A 294 -11.45 10.00 13.05
CA ASP A 294 -12.88 10.25 12.81
C ASP A 294 -13.61 8.95 12.47
N VAL A 295 -14.33 8.42 13.45
CA VAL A 295 -15.05 7.14 13.36
C VAL A 295 -16.16 7.17 12.30
N GLU A 296 -16.79 8.32 12.06
CA GLU A 296 -17.85 8.41 11.05
C GLU A 296 -17.28 8.34 9.64
N LYS A 297 -16.11 8.96 9.40
CA LYS A 297 -15.37 8.78 8.13
C LYS A 297 -14.89 7.34 7.95
N GLN A 298 -14.44 6.68 9.01
CA GLN A 298 -14.06 5.26 8.95
C GLN A 298 -15.24 4.36 8.57
N LYS A 299 -16.42 4.59 9.17
CA LYS A 299 -17.66 3.84 8.85
C LYS A 299 -18.18 4.11 7.45
N ASP A 300 -18.14 5.37 7.00
CA ASP A 300 -18.49 5.77 5.64
C ASP A 300 -17.60 5.03 4.63
N LEU A 301 -16.28 5.12 4.80
CA LEU A 301 -15.31 4.43 3.96
C LEU A 301 -15.55 2.92 3.95
N TRP A 302 -15.75 2.32 5.13
CA TRP A 302 -16.00 0.89 5.25
C TRP A 302 -17.24 0.43 4.51
N SER A 303 -18.36 1.09 4.79
CA SER A 303 -19.65 0.72 4.22
C SER A 303 -19.64 0.88 2.70
N TRP A 304 -19.11 1.99 2.21
CA TRP A 304 -18.97 2.24 0.78
C TRP A 304 -18.09 1.18 0.11
N THR A 305 -16.90 0.94 0.66
CA THR A 305 -15.93 -0.01 0.09
C THR A 305 -16.52 -1.42 0.03
N LEU A 306 -17.11 -1.88 1.14
CA LEU A 306 -17.72 -3.19 1.23
C LEU A 306 -18.87 -3.35 0.23
N ASN A 307 -19.71 -2.32 0.05
CA ASN A 307 -20.79 -2.33 -0.93
C ASN A 307 -20.25 -2.36 -2.36
N PHE A 308 -19.27 -1.52 -2.67
CA PHE A 308 -18.75 -1.35 -4.02
C PHE A 308 -18.04 -2.60 -4.55
N VAL A 309 -17.20 -3.23 -3.72
CA VAL A 309 -16.36 -4.36 -4.17
C VAL A 309 -17.08 -5.70 -4.19
N SER A 310 -18.25 -5.80 -3.54
CA SER A 310 -19.04 -7.03 -3.45
C SER A 310 -19.97 -7.20 -4.66
N ARG A 311 -19.98 -8.39 -5.28
CA ARG A 311 -20.84 -8.73 -6.42
C ARG A 311 -22.23 -9.21 -6.00
N THR A 312 -22.34 -9.76 -4.79
CA THR A 312 -23.60 -10.34 -4.28
C THR A 312 -23.74 -10.04 -2.79
N PRO A 313 -24.97 -10.08 -2.24
CA PRO A 313 -25.18 -9.99 -0.80
C PRO A 313 -24.40 -11.06 -0.01
N ALA A 314 -24.33 -12.29 -0.52
CA ALA A 314 -23.59 -13.37 0.13
C ALA A 314 -22.07 -13.11 0.17
N GLU A 315 -21.51 -12.52 -0.90
CA GLU A 315 -20.10 -12.11 -0.91
C GLU A 315 -19.85 -10.95 0.06
N LYS A 316 -20.76 -9.99 0.11
CA LYS A 316 -20.72 -8.88 1.07
C LYS A 316 -20.67 -9.40 2.51
N ASP A 317 -21.53 -10.35 2.85
CA ASP A 317 -21.57 -10.96 4.20
C ASP A 317 -20.30 -11.77 4.52
N LYS A 318 -19.65 -12.35 3.51
CA LYS A 318 -18.35 -13.02 3.66
C LYS A 318 -17.24 -12.00 3.92
N PHE A 319 -17.17 -10.95 3.13
CA PHE A 319 -16.19 -9.87 3.27
C PHE A 319 -16.32 -9.17 4.63
N ALA A 320 -17.54 -8.89 5.10
CA ALA A 320 -17.80 -8.30 6.41
C ALA A 320 -17.27 -9.15 7.59
N ARG A 321 -17.13 -10.47 7.40
CA ARG A 321 -16.65 -11.42 8.42
C ARG A 321 -15.23 -11.93 8.18
N PHE A 322 -14.60 -11.49 7.08
CA PHE A 322 -13.32 -12.03 6.59
C PHE A 322 -13.33 -13.57 6.48
N ALA A 323 -14.40 -14.12 5.90
CA ALA A 323 -14.71 -15.56 5.87
C ALA A 323 -14.81 -16.13 4.44
#